data_AF-A0AAU1E4W4-F1
#
_entry.id   AF-A0AAU1E4W4-F1
#
_cell.length_a   1.000
_cell.length_b   1.000
_cell.length_c   1.000
_cell.angle_alpha   90.00
_cell.angle_beta   90.00
_cell.angle_gamma   90.00
#
_symmetry.space_group_name_H-M   'P 1'
#
loop_
_entity.id
_entity.type
_entity.pdbx_description
1 polymer ?
#
loop_
_entity_poly.entity_id
_entity_poly.type
_entity_poly.pdbx_seq_one_letter_code
_entity_poly.pdbx_strand_id
1 'polypeptide(L)' 'MTNLKVPGTPPLGQAGDLDGDLATLRGDCARMAGNWAAPTAASALPVSPSLIHGVTVPSTSARMLDGMSDYGD' A
#
# COMPACT_ATOMS: atom_id res chain seq x y z
N MET A 1 5.37 -27.15 4.41
CA MET A 1 4.41 -26.56 3.45
C MET A 1 3.13 -26.22 4.20
N THR A 2 3.04 -25.03 4.78
CA THR A 2 1.81 -24.58 5.45
C THR A 2 0.88 -23.96 4.40
N ASN A 3 -0.25 -24.62 4.17
CA ASN A 3 -1.28 -24.16 3.24
C ASN A 3 -1.88 -22.85 3.77
N LEU A 4 -1.67 -21.74 3.07
CA LEU A 4 -2.37 -20.48 3.35
C LEU A 4 -3.81 -20.62 2.85
N LYS A 5 -4.74 -20.92 3.77
CA LYS A 5 -6.17 -20.87 3.50
C LYS A 5 -6.57 -19.40 3.40
N VAL A 6 -6.64 -18.86 2.18
CA VAL A 6 -7.21 -17.52 1.96
C VAL A 6 -8.70 -17.61 2.30
N PRO A 7 -9.19 -16.96 3.38
CA PRO A 7 -10.62 -16.88 3.64
C PRO A 7 -11.27 -16.15 2.46
N GLY A 8 -12.44 -16.65 2.06
CA GLY A 8 -13.10 -16.35 0.80
C GLY A 8 -13.00 -14.90 0.38
N THR A 9 -12.71 -14.70 -0.91
CA THR A 9 -12.74 -13.42 -1.59
C THR A 9 -13.98 -12.67 -1.08
N PRO A 10 -13.84 -11.52 -0.41
CA PRO A 10 -15.01 -10.68 -0.16
C PRO A 10 -15.67 -10.43 -1.52
N PRO A 11 -17.00 -10.32 -1.62
CA PRO A 11 -17.61 -9.89 -2.87
C PRO A 11 -16.97 -8.55 -3.21
N LEU A 12 -16.05 -8.57 -4.19
CA LEU A 12 -15.57 -7.36 -4.83
C LEU A 12 -16.84 -6.79 -5.41
N GLY A 13 -17.28 -5.63 -4.90
CA GLY A 13 -18.48 -4.95 -5.40
C GLY A 13 -18.49 -5.07 -6.91
N GLN A 14 -19.61 -5.55 -7.45
CA GLN A 14 -19.79 -5.79 -8.88
C GLN A 14 -19.29 -4.55 -9.62
N ALA A 15 -18.52 -4.68 -10.71
CA ALA A 15 -17.81 -3.56 -11.34
C ALA A 15 -18.68 -2.32 -11.66
N GLY A 16 -20.01 -2.43 -11.65
CA GLY A 16 -20.96 -1.32 -11.71
C GLY A 16 -21.15 -0.49 -10.42
N ASP A 17 -20.48 -0.84 -9.31
CA ASP A 17 -20.39 -0.01 -8.09
C ASP A 17 -19.22 0.99 -8.18
N LEU A 18 -18.40 0.89 -9.24
CA LEU A 18 -17.33 1.84 -9.55
C LEU A 18 -17.83 3.06 -10.34
N ASP A 19 -19.11 3.08 -10.75
CA ASP A 19 -19.80 4.22 -11.37
C ASP A 19 -20.26 5.29 -10.34
N GLY A 20 -19.74 5.21 -9.11
CA GLY A 20 -20.00 6.18 -8.04
C GLY A 20 -19.23 7.50 -8.24
N ASP A 21 -19.83 8.61 -7.81
CA ASP A 21 -19.16 9.91 -7.79
C ASP A 21 -18.00 9.97 -6.76
N LEU A 22 -17.20 11.03 -6.82
CA LEU A 22 -16.06 11.23 -5.92
C LEU A 22 -16.46 11.29 -4.43
N ALA A 23 -17.70 11.68 -4.11
CA ALA A 23 -18.18 11.71 -2.73
C ALA A 23 -18.42 10.30 -2.21
N THR A 24 -18.99 9.40 -3.03
CA THR A 24 -19.12 7.98 -2.72
C THR A 24 -17.76 7.33 -2.49
N LEU A 25 -16.79 7.54 -3.39
CA LEU A 25 -15.43 7.03 -3.22
C LEU A 25 -14.78 7.49 -1.91
N ARG A 26 -14.92 8.78 -1.57
CA ARG A 26 -14.41 9.33 -0.31
C ARG A 26 -15.07 8.69 0.91
N GLY A 27 -16.37 8.39 0.83
CA GLY A 27 -17.11 7.67 1.86
C GLY A 27 -16.58 6.24 2.06
N ASP A 28 -16.28 5.54 0.97
CA ASP A 28 -15.70 4.20 1.01
C ASP A 28 -14.28 4.19 1.58
N CYS A 29 -13.44 5.15 1.19
CA CYS A 29 -12.11 5.34 1.80
C CYS A 29 -12.20 5.56 3.31
N ALA A 30 -13.14 6.41 3.78
CA ALA A 30 -13.33 6.66 5.20
C ALA A 30 -13.79 5.41 5.97
N ARG A 31 -14.69 4.61 5.38
CA ARG A 31 -15.13 3.32 5.96
C ARG A 31 -13.97 2.34 6.06
N MET A 32 -13.04 2.38 5.11
CA MET A 32 -11.91 1.47 5.07
C MET A 32 -10.73 1.90 5.93
N ALA A 33 -10.54 3.20 6.17
CA ALA A 33 -9.39 3.75 6.87
C ALA A 33 -9.13 3.10 8.25
N GLY A 34 -10.17 2.77 9.01
CA GLY A 34 -10.04 2.13 10.32
C GLY A 34 -9.38 0.73 10.29
N ASN A 35 -9.43 0.04 9.15
CA ASN A 35 -8.80 -1.27 8.98
C ASN A 35 -7.31 -1.18 8.70
N TRP A 36 -6.83 0.01 8.35
CA TRP A 36 -5.43 0.30 8.05
C TRP A 36 -4.82 1.11 9.19
N ALA A 37 -4.88 0.56 10.41
CA ALA A 37 -4.26 1.19 11.56
C ALA A 37 -2.77 1.41 11.28
N ALA A 38 -2.37 2.66 11.07
CA ALA A 38 -0.98 3.02 10.99
C ALA A 38 -0.31 2.57 12.30
N PRO A 39 0.85 1.89 12.25
CA PRO A 39 1.63 1.69 13.46
C PRO A 39 1.78 3.05 14.15
N THR A 40 1.61 3.09 15.47
CA THR A 40 1.85 4.33 16.21
C THR A 40 3.22 4.82 15.79
N ALA A 41 3.29 6.02 15.20
CA ALA A 41 4.55 6.58 14.75
C ALA A 41 5.36 6.83 16.01
N ALA A 42 6.23 5.88 16.36
CA ALA A 42 7.22 6.11 17.38
C ALA A 42 8.01 7.32 16.90
N SER A 43 8.17 8.32 17.76
CA SER A 43 9.11 9.40 17.49
C SER A 43 10.48 8.76 17.33
N ALA A 44 10.91 8.58 16.08
CA ALA A 44 12.18 7.98 15.77
C ALA A 44 13.25 8.93 16.26
N LEU A 45 13.96 8.55 17.31
CA LEU A 45 15.13 9.29 17.73
C LEU A 45 16.15 9.27 16.59
N PRO A 46 16.88 10.37 16.36
CA PRO A 46 17.97 10.37 15.39
C PRO A 46 18.94 9.22 15.70
N VAL A 47 19.08 8.29 14.77
CA VAL A 47 20.06 7.20 14.85
C VAL A 47 21.30 7.59 14.06
N SER A 48 22.46 7.06 14.44
CA SER A 48 23.65 7.26 13.61
C SER A 48 23.43 6.68 12.21
N PRO A 49 23.93 7.32 11.14
CA PRO A 49 23.75 6.82 9.78
C PRO A 49 24.25 5.39 9.59
N SER A 50 25.27 4.96 10.35
CA SER A 50 25.79 3.59 10.35
C SER A 50 24.79 2.53 10.85
N LEU A 51 23.75 2.94 11.57
CA LEU A 51 22.66 2.05 12.04
C LEU A 51 21.47 2.01 11.07
N ILE A 52 21.41 2.94 10.12
CA ILE A 52 20.48 2.87 9.00
C ILE A 52 21.04 1.83 8.05
N HIS A 53 20.65 0.58 8.27
CA HIS A 53 20.97 -0.50 7.35
C HIS A 53 20.24 -0.18 6.04
N GLY A 54 21.02 0.20 5.02
CA GLY A 54 20.48 0.56 3.72
C GLY A 54 19.69 -0.61 3.12
N VAL A 55 18.56 -0.30 2.48
CA VAL A 55 17.87 -1.27 1.65
C VAL A 55 18.60 -1.30 0.31
N THR A 56 19.29 -2.41 0.03
CA THR A 56 19.86 -2.64 -1.31
C THR A 56 18.79 -3.24 -2.21
N VAL A 57 18.33 -2.46 -3.18
CA VAL A 57 17.38 -2.92 -4.19
C VAL A 57 18.14 -3.53 -5.36
N PRO A 58 17.83 -4.77 -5.81
CA PRO A 58 18.45 -5.35 -7.00
C PRO A 58 18.17 -4.51 -8.25
N SER A 59 19.15 -4.43 -9.16
CA SER A 59 19.03 -3.65 -10.40
C SER A 59 17.81 -4.06 -11.24
N THR A 60 17.49 -5.34 -11.30
CA THR A 60 16.30 -5.86 -11.99
C THR A 60 15.00 -5.25 -11.47
N SER A 61 14.88 -5.05 -10.16
CA SER A 61 13.71 -4.44 -9.55
C SER A 61 13.67 -2.94 -9.80
N ALA A 62 14.81 -2.26 -9.72
CA ALA A 62 14.91 -0.83 -10.02
C ALA A 62 14.50 -0.52 -11.47
N ARG A 63 14.88 -1.38 -12.42
CA ARG A 63 14.52 -1.27 -13.84
C ARG A 63 13.02 -1.29 -14.11
N MET A 64 12.20 -1.82 -13.21
CA MET A 64 10.74 -1.80 -13.38
C MET A 64 10.16 -0.39 -13.24
N LEU A 65 10.84 0.51 -12.51
CA LEU A 65 10.43 1.91 -12.38
C LEU A 65 10.71 2.74 -13.65
N ASP A 66 11.66 2.31 -14.50
CA ASP A 66 12.00 3.01 -15.75
C ASP A 66 10.78 3.17 -16.69
N GLY A 67 9.76 2.31 -16.54
CA GLY A 67 8.50 2.37 -17.30
C GLY A 67 7.32 3.04 -16.57
N MET A 68 7.52 3.58 -15.37
CA MET A 68 6.47 4.21 -14.54
C MET A 68 6.60 5.73 -14.48
N SER A 69 7.11 6.36 -15.54
CA SER A 69 7.35 7.81 -15.60
C SER A 69 6.09 8.66 -15.41
N ASP A 70 4.91 8.11 -15.70
CA ASP A 70 3.61 8.79 -15.53
C ASP A 70 3.27 9.12 -14.06
N TYR A 71 4.04 8.58 -13.10
CA TYR A 71 3.82 8.74 -11.67
C TYR A 71 4.93 9.50 -10.94
N GLY A 72 5.93 10.05 -11.66
CA GLY A 72 7.22 10.44 -11.09
C GLY A 72 7.62 11.93 -11.16
N ASP A 73 6.72 12.85 -11.53
CA ASP A 73 6.94 14.31 -11.53
C ASP A 73 6.05 15.01 -10.47
#